data_AF-A0AAV6R354-F1
#
_entry.id   AF-A0AAV6R354-F1
#
_cell.length_a   1.000
_cell.length_b   1.000
_cell.length_c   1.000
_cell.angle_alpha   90.00
_cell.angle_beta   90.00
_cell.angle_gamma   90.00
#
_symmetry.space_group_name_H-M   'P 1'
#
loop_
_entity.id
_entity.type
_entity.pdbx_description
1 polymer ?
#
loop_
_entity_poly.entity_id
_entity_poly.type
_entity_poly.pdbx_seq_one_letter_code
_entity_poly.pdbx_strand_id
1 'polypeptide(L)'
;MTTKPAARRHSLNILELRSRMSSLPAKPGLRLGVPEWSSNNRLLSATAQHERVISNLIRQEGRSLRNDTSCQTSWDERDTSRRLSDRIWDVARWREALEACAQKVDEEMEALTLCKEQSEQALAATATPLEVSTECLRLREGRRGCELVVDPVDEQLKKEVELIGRVQQVLQQHIDKAFEQLCVLQEARHQLTSDLQNKTDTLDIDMSCLSLTTKSPQISLKINPTRIPSGSSTPQEWHQFSQYNVAHAQEAMDVSQQLREDMSLTRAQLQNQLEAQWRATEFALRKRNHHEEQAREELEWQIKKTEDEMTEMENDVQGLDADLQAKSASLKLAHTRLENRTNRPGMDLCRDEVQHGLVNEVHQLEATILALKQKLSEAQHSLQKMKLHHYHMLQDLSTKKEVLNLEQRSMNTRNHLTSDTGKTPVLLVPLANSSGRSNLQLLAE
;
A
#
# COMPACT_ATOMS: atom_id res chain seq x y z
N MET A 1 12.39 48.65 50.42
CA MET A 1 12.89 48.54 51.81
C MET A 1 13.86 47.38 51.78
N THR A 2 15.19 47.52 51.83
CA THR A 2 16.06 48.33 52.68
C THR A 2 17.31 48.73 51.90
N THR A 3 17.85 49.86 52.32
CA THR A 3 18.92 50.66 51.73
C THR A 3 20.31 50.01 51.82
N LYS A 4 21.03 49.92 50.69
CA LYS A 4 22.49 49.74 50.66
C LYS A 4 23.18 51.00 51.21
N PRO A 5 24.14 50.91 52.13
CA PRO A 5 25.05 52.00 52.38
C PRO A 5 26.21 51.94 51.37
N ALA A 6 26.38 53.03 50.63
CA ALA A 6 27.56 53.30 49.83
C ALA A 6 28.77 53.47 50.76
N ALA A 7 29.69 52.51 50.73
CA ALA A 7 30.99 52.64 51.38
C ALA A 7 31.83 53.69 50.64
N ARG A 8 31.74 54.95 51.09
CA ARG A 8 32.69 56.01 50.74
C ARG A 8 34.07 55.58 51.22
N ARG A 9 34.96 55.23 50.29
CA ARG A 9 36.41 55.16 50.52
C ARG A 9 36.88 56.54 50.97
N HIS A 10 37.15 56.72 52.26
CA HIS A 10 38.03 57.78 52.73
C HIS A 10 39.47 57.32 52.52
N SER A 11 39.96 57.53 51.30
CA SER A 11 41.39 57.61 51.02
C SER A 11 41.92 58.86 51.72
N LEU A 12 42.24 58.76 53.01
CA LEU A 12 42.96 59.82 53.70
C LEU A 12 44.35 59.88 53.07
N ASN A 13 44.55 60.98 52.34
CA ASN A 13 45.74 61.35 51.61
C ASN A 13 46.89 61.58 52.62
N ILE A 14 47.56 60.51 53.06
CA ILE A 14 48.70 60.58 54.01
C ILE A 14 49.93 61.29 53.41
N LEU A 15 49.88 61.68 52.13
CA LEU A 15 50.96 62.39 51.43
C LEU A 15 50.71 63.89 51.16
N GLU A 16 49.54 64.46 51.52
CA GLU A 16 49.25 65.89 51.24
C GLU A 16 49.41 66.85 52.42
N LEU A 17 49.70 66.37 53.64
CA LEU A 17 49.88 67.24 54.82
C LEU A 17 51.35 67.62 55.13
N ARG A 18 52.30 67.31 54.24
CA ARG A 18 53.74 67.60 54.48
C ARG A 18 54.40 68.59 53.53
N SER A 19 53.67 69.27 52.63
CA SER A 19 54.30 70.08 51.58
C SER A 19 53.83 71.53 51.45
N ARG A 20 53.51 72.22 52.56
CA ARG A 20 53.37 73.69 52.56
C ARG A 20 53.71 74.30 53.92
N MET A 21 54.99 74.42 54.27
CA MET A 21 55.52 75.50 55.13
C MET A 21 57.00 75.71 54.84
N SER A 22 57.27 76.66 53.95
CA SER A 22 58.58 77.29 53.75
C SER A 22 58.95 78.14 54.98
N SER A 23 60.19 77.94 55.45
CA SER A 23 61.08 78.90 56.13
C SER A 23 60.45 79.93 57.08
N LEU A 24 60.26 79.53 58.34
CA LEU A 24 60.25 80.41 59.51
C LEU A 24 61.30 79.85 60.51
N PRO A 25 62.00 80.70 61.28
CA PRO A 25 63.00 80.22 62.23
C PRO A 25 62.32 79.33 63.28
N ALA A 26 62.77 78.08 63.39
CA ALA A 26 62.29 77.16 64.41
C ALA A 26 62.54 77.77 65.79
N LYS A 27 61.47 77.98 66.58
CA LYS A 27 61.59 78.25 68.02
C LYS A 27 62.54 77.21 68.63
N PRO A 28 63.43 77.58 69.56
CA PRO A 28 64.21 76.60 70.30
C PRO A 28 63.22 75.60 70.91
N GLY A 29 63.39 74.31 70.58
CA GLY A 29 62.48 73.27 71.03
C GLY A 29 62.24 73.39 72.54
N LEU A 30 60.98 73.28 72.97
CA LEU A 30 60.64 73.25 74.39
C LEU A 30 61.56 72.24 75.08
N ARG A 31 62.38 72.70 76.04
CA ARG A 31 63.18 71.81 76.88
C ARG A 31 62.24 71.17 77.89
N LEU A 32 61.74 69.99 77.56
CA LEU A 32 60.91 69.18 78.45
C LEU A 32 61.72 68.81 79.71
N GLY A 33 61.09 68.89 80.88
CA GLY A 33 61.70 68.37 82.11
C GLY A 33 61.85 66.85 82.03
N VAL A 34 62.84 66.27 82.72
CA VAL A 34 63.05 64.80 82.76
C VAL A 34 61.74 64.03 83.10
N PRO A 35 60.89 64.46 84.05
CA PRO A 35 59.60 63.79 84.31
C PRO A 35 58.59 63.87 83.16
N GLU A 36 58.60 64.96 82.40
CA GLU A 36 57.72 65.19 81.24
C GLU A 36 58.17 64.36 80.03
N TRP A 37 59.49 64.30 79.78
CA TRP A 37 60.11 63.38 78.81
C TRP A 37 59.82 61.91 79.15
N SER A 38 59.98 61.51 80.42
CA SER A 38 59.66 60.15 80.88
C SER A 38 58.17 59.82 80.79
N SER A 39 57.28 60.80 80.93
CA SER A 39 55.83 60.62 80.78
C SER A 39 55.42 60.51 79.31
N ASN A 40 56.00 61.33 78.42
CA ASN A 40 55.81 61.22 76.98
C ASN A 40 56.32 59.88 76.43
N ASN A 41 57.50 59.41 76.86
CA ASN A 41 58.01 58.09 76.46
C ASN A 41 57.13 56.94 76.97
N ARG A 42 56.59 57.06 78.20
CA ARG A 42 55.62 56.08 78.72
C ARG A 42 54.32 56.10 77.93
N LEU A 43 53.81 57.27 77.56
CA LEU A 43 52.62 57.41 76.71
C LEU A 43 52.85 56.83 75.31
N LEU A 44 53.97 57.16 74.65
CA LEU A 44 54.34 56.59 73.35
C LEU A 44 54.48 55.06 73.41
N SER A 45 55.08 54.53 74.47
CA SER A 45 55.19 53.08 74.70
C SER A 45 53.82 52.43 74.91
N ALA A 46 52.95 53.04 75.73
CA ALA A 46 51.59 52.55 76.00
C ALA A 46 50.72 52.59 74.74
N THR A 47 50.76 53.67 73.96
CA THR A 47 50.08 53.79 72.67
C THR A 47 50.60 52.74 71.69
N ALA A 48 51.93 52.55 71.58
CA ALA A 48 52.50 51.52 70.72
C ALA A 48 52.15 50.08 71.17
N GLN A 49 51.95 49.84 72.46
CA GLN A 49 51.42 48.56 72.96
C GLN A 49 49.95 48.37 72.58
N HIS A 50 49.12 49.40 72.77
CA HIS A 50 47.71 49.38 72.40
C HIS A 50 47.50 49.15 70.90
N GLU A 51 48.21 49.89 70.05
CA GLU A 51 48.17 49.73 68.58
C GLU A 51 48.65 48.34 68.14
N ARG A 52 49.66 47.77 68.82
CA ARG A 52 50.09 46.38 68.56
C ARG A 52 49.01 45.36 68.92
N VAL A 53 48.27 45.57 70.00
CA VAL A 53 47.15 44.69 70.39
C VAL A 53 46.02 44.77 69.35
N ILE A 54 45.60 45.98 68.95
CA ILE A 54 44.59 46.17 67.90
C ILE A 54 45.04 45.54 66.58
N SER A 55 46.29 45.78 66.16
CA SER A 55 46.84 45.18 64.94
C SER A 55 46.87 43.64 65.02
N ASN A 56 47.22 43.08 66.17
CA ASN A 56 47.21 41.63 66.38
C ASN A 56 45.79 41.07 66.24
N LEU A 57 44.81 41.71 66.87
CA LEU A 57 43.39 41.32 66.77
C LEU A 57 42.90 41.35 65.32
N ILE A 58 43.07 42.47 64.60
CA ILE A 58 42.68 42.61 63.18
C ILE A 58 43.36 41.54 62.31
N ARG A 59 44.64 41.23 62.58
CA ARG A 59 45.36 40.18 61.86
C ARG A 59 44.82 38.79 62.17
N GLN A 60 44.46 38.50 63.41
CA GLN A 60 43.86 37.21 63.80
C GLN A 60 42.48 37.05 63.17
N GLU A 61 41.62 38.06 63.28
CA GLU A 61 40.30 38.09 62.64
C GLU A 61 40.42 37.97 61.12
N GLY A 62 41.34 38.71 60.50
CA GLY A 62 41.58 38.63 59.07
C GLY A 62 42.12 37.27 58.62
N ARG A 63 42.93 36.58 59.45
CA ARG A 63 43.38 35.21 59.18
C ARG A 63 42.25 34.20 59.32
N SER A 64 41.41 34.31 60.36
CA SER A 64 40.22 33.47 60.52
C SER A 64 39.30 33.64 59.32
N LEU A 65 38.93 34.88 58.99
CA LEU A 65 38.06 35.18 57.86
C LEU A 65 38.60 34.62 56.54
N ARG A 66 39.91 34.75 56.28
CA ARG A 66 40.53 34.17 55.07
C ARG A 66 40.46 32.64 55.05
N ASN A 67 40.66 31.99 56.19
CA ASN A 67 40.56 30.54 56.28
C ASN A 67 39.11 30.08 56.08
N ASP A 68 38.18 30.69 56.80
CA ASP A 68 36.75 30.38 56.74
C ASP A 68 36.20 30.59 55.33
N THR A 69 36.53 31.73 54.69
CA THR A 69 36.11 32.01 53.30
C THR A 69 36.80 31.11 52.28
N SER A 70 38.07 30.74 52.48
CA SER A 70 38.75 29.79 51.60
C SER A 70 38.11 28.40 51.68
N CYS A 71 37.83 27.92 52.90
CA CYS A 71 37.15 26.65 53.11
C CYS A 71 35.75 26.66 52.50
N GLN A 72 34.96 27.70 52.76
CA GLN A 72 33.62 27.86 52.21
C GLN A 72 33.63 27.87 50.67
N THR A 73 34.51 28.66 50.08
CA THR A 73 34.62 28.76 48.61
C THR A 73 34.99 27.42 47.98
N SER A 74 35.97 26.70 48.54
CA SER A 74 36.36 25.37 48.04
C SER A 74 35.26 24.32 48.22
N TRP A 75 34.46 24.42 49.30
CA TRP A 75 33.30 23.55 49.50
C TRP A 75 32.20 23.82 48.48
N ASP A 76 31.82 25.08 48.27
CA ASP A 76 30.79 25.48 47.32
C ASP A 76 31.18 25.13 45.87
N GLU A 77 32.44 25.33 45.48
CA GLU A 77 32.96 24.93 44.16
C GLU A 77 32.86 23.41 43.95
N ARG A 78 33.21 22.61 44.97
CA ARG A 78 33.08 21.16 44.90
C ARG A 78 31.64 20.69 44.86
N ASP A 79 30.76 21.28 45.66
CA ASP A 79 29.32 20.92 45.68
C ASP A 79 28.65 21.23 44.34
N THR A 80 28.90 22.43 43.78
CA THR A 80 28.39 22.81 42.46
C THR A 80 28.95 21.94 41.34
N SER A 81 30.25 21.62 41.35
CA SER A 81 30.87 20.70 40.37
C SER A 81 30.28 19.30 40.43
N ARG A 82 29.98 18.80 41.64
CA ARG A 82 29.27 17.53 41.83
C ARG A 82 27.87 17.58 41.25
N ARG A 83 27.07 18.60 41.59
CA ARG A 83 25.70 18.74 41.05
C ARG A 83 25.69 18.86 39.53
N LEU A 84 26.67 19.53 38.94
CA LEU A 84 26.83 19.63 37.49
C LEU A 84 27.17 18.26 36.88
N SER A 85 28.04 17.48 37.53
CA SER A 85 28.35 16.12 37.11
C SER A 85 27.12 15.19 37.17
N ASP A 86 26.35 15.26 38.26
CA ASP A 86 25.09 14.50 38.40
C ASP A 86 24.10 14.91 37.28
N ARG A 87 24.01 16.21 36.96
CA ARG A 87 23.16 16.71 35.88
C ARG A 87 23.59 16.22 34.50
N ILE A 88 24.89 16.24 34.20
CA ILE A 88 25.45 15.70 32.94
C ILE A 88 25.04 14.24 32.79
N TRP A 89 25.11 13.45 33.86
CA TRP A 89 24.71 12.06 33.83
C TRP A 89 23.20 11.88 33.51
N ASP A 90 22.32 12.66 34.14
CA ASP A 90 20.88 12.62 33.85
C ASP A 90 20.56 13.01 32.40
N VAL A 91 21.22 14.05 31.88
CA VAL A 91 21.02 14.51 30.50
C VAL A 91 21.54 13.46 29.50
N ALA A 92 22.70 12.85 29.78
CA ALA A 92 23.28 11.80 28.95
C ALA A 92 22.37 10.57 28.87
N ARG A 93 21.81 10.13 30.01
CA ARG A 93 20.87 9.01 30.05
C ARG A 93 19.62 9.27 29.20
N TRP A 94 19.07 10.49 29.25
CA TRP A 94 17.93 10.85 28.41
C TRP A 94 18.30 10.96 26.93
N ARG A 95 19.50 11.46 26.60
CA ARG A 95 20.00 11.46 25.22
C ARG A 95 20.04 10.05 24.65
N GLU A 96 20.61 9.10 25.40
CA GLU A 96 20.67 7.69 24.99
C GLU A 96 19.27 7.07 24.83
N ALA A 97 18.34 7.35 25.74
CA ALA A 97 16.96 6.87 25.65
C ALA A 97 16.22 7.42 24.41
N LEU A 98 16.40 8.71 24.10
CA LEU A 98 15.82 9.36 22.91
C LEU A 98 16.43 8.80 21.62
N GLU A 99 17.75 8.61 21.59
CA GLU A 99 18.48 8.04 20.45
C GLU A 99 18.02 6.60 20.17
N ALA A 100 17.93 5.77 21.20
CA ALA A 100 17.43 4.40 21.07
C ALA A 100 15.95 4.35 20.62
N CYS A 101 15.11 5.27 21.10
CA CYS A 101 13.72 5.38 20.67
C CYS A 101 13.61 5.83 19.21
N ALA A 102 14.40 6.82 18.79
CA ALA A 102 14.42 7.31 17.42
C ALA A 102 14.85 6.21 16.43
N GLN A 103 15.86 5.40 16.79
CA GLN A 103 16.27 4.26 15.97
C GLN A 103 15.14 3.25 15.78
N LYS A 104 14.38 2.92 16.84
CA LYS A 104 13.23 2.01 16.73
C LYS A 104 12.12 2.58 15.84
N VAL A 105 11.89 3.90 15.90
CA VAL A 105 10.92 4.56 15.01
C VAL A 105 11.37 4.46 13.56
N ASP A 106 12.66 4.69 13.28
CA ASP A 106 13.21 4.52 11.93
C ASP A 106 13.02 3.05 11.44
N GLU A 107 13.32 2.05 12.29
CA GLU A 107 13.11 0.63 11.98
C GLU A 107 11.63 0.29 11.69
N GLU A 108 10.69 0.84 12.47
CA GLU A 108 9.26 0.61 12.26
C GLU A 108 8.73 1.36 11.02
N MET A 109 9.24 2.55 10.71
CA MET A 109 8.93 3.28 9.47
C MET A 109 9.34 2.48 8.23
N GLU A 110 10.54 1.88 8.23
CA GLU A 110 10.99 1.01 7.15
C GLU A 110 10.09 -0.23 7.02
N ALA A 111 9.73 -0.86 8.14
CA ALA A 111 8.85 -2.02 8.16
C ALA A 111 7.43 -1.71 7.63
N LEU A 112 6.86 -0.56 7.98
CA LEU A 112 5.55 -0.12 7.49
C LEU A 112 5.60 0.26 6.02
N THR A 113 6.68 0.92 5.58
CA THR A 113 6.91 1.24 4.16
C THR A 113 6.93 -0.03 3.31
N LEU A 114 7.68 -1.07 3.73
CA LEU A 114 7.70 -2.35 3.04
C LEU A 114 6.31 -3.01 2.99
N CYS A 115 5.54 -2.96 4.10
CA CYS A 115 4.20 -3.53 4.14
C CYS A 115 3.23 -2.81 3.19
N LYS A 116 3.34 -1.48 3.09
CA LYS A 116 2.60 -0.65 2.14
C LYS A 116 2.97 -0.99 0.70
N GLU A 117 4.25 -1.05 0.37
CA GLU A 117 4.73 -1.41 -0.97
C GLU A 117 4.24 -2.79 -1.42
N GLN A 118 4.26 -3.78 -0.52
CA GLN A 118 3.72 -5.12 -0.81
C GLN A 118 2.21 -5.07 -1.11
N SER A 119 1.47 -4.16 -0.45
CA SER A 119 0.03 -3.99 -0.67
C SER A 119 -0.24 -3.24 -1.98
N GLU A 120 0.61 -2.28 -2.36
CA GLU A 120 0.58 -1.61 -3.67
C GLU A 120 0.89 -2.58 -4.82
N GLN A 121 1.87 -3.46 -4.63
CA GLN A 121 2.18 -4.53 -5.60
C GLN A 121 1.01 -5.49 -5.74
N ALA A 122 0.39 -5.90 -4.63
CA ALA A 122 -0.80 -6.75 -4.66
C ALA A 122 -1.97 -6.04 -5.38
N LEU A 123 -2.15 -4.74 -5.15
CA LEU A 123 -3.15 -3.93 -5.84
C LEU A 123 -2.88 -3.88 -7.35
N ALA A 124 -1.65 -3.57 -7.76
CA ALA A 124 -1.26 -3.54 -9.18
C ALA A 124 -1.45 -4.89 -9.88
N ALA A 125 -1.15 -5.99 -9.19
CA ALA A 125 -1.34 -7.35 -9.70
C ALA A 125 -2.80 -7.70 -10.01
N THR A 126 -3.79 -6.96 -9.47
CA THR A 126 -5.21 -7.17 -9.78
C THR A 126 -5.68 -6.54 -11.10
N ALA A 127 -4.88 -5.65 -11.71
CA ALA A 127 -5.28 -4.95 -12.93
C ALA A 127 -5.47 -5.91 -14.10
N THR A 128 -4.47 -6.78 -14.36
CA THR A 128 -4.53 -7.76 -15.46
C THR A 128 -5.69 -8.75 -15.31
N PRO A 129 -5.92 -9.39 -14.14
CA PRO A 129 -7.10 -10.23 -13.92
C PRO A 129 -8.45 -9.53 -14.17
N LEU A 130 -8.56 -8.23 -13.82
CA LEU A 130 -9.77 -7.45 -14.04
C LEU A 130 -10.02 -7.22 -15.52
N GLU A 131 -9.00 -6.79 -16.26
CA GLU A 131 -9.06 -6.59 -17.71
C GLU A 131 -9.42 -7.88 -18.43
N VAL A 132 -8.75 -8.99 -18.09
CA VAL A 132 -9.02 -10.30 -18.67
C VAL A 132 -10.45 -10.76 -18.39
N SER A 133 -10.94 -10.64 -17.16
CA SER A 133 -12.31 -11.06 -16.81
C SER A 133 -13.36 -10.20 -17.52
N THR A 134 -13.11 -8.91 -17.67
CA THR A 134 -13.97 -7.97 -18.41
C THR A 134 -13.97 -8.28 -19.91
N GLU A 135 -12.81 -8.58 -20.50
CA GLU A 135 -12.72 -8.98 -21.91
C GLU A 135 -13.43 -10.31 -22.15
N CYS A 136 -13.34 -11.28 -21.22
CA CYS A 136 -14.09 -12.53 -21.32
C CYS A 136 -15.60 -12.28 -21.35
N LEU A 137 -16.13 -11.39 -20.49
CA LEU A 137 -17.52 -10.99 -20.53
C LEU A 137 -17.89 -10.35 -21.88
N ARG A 138 -17.06 -9.44 -22.39
CA ARG A 138 -17.28 -8.77 -23.68
C ARG A 138 -17.27 -9.74 -24.86
N LEU A 139 -16.39 -10.75 -24.85
CA LEU A 139 -16.37 -11.81 -25.85
C LEU A 139 -17.68 -12.60 -25.84
N ARG A 140 -18.22 -12.89 -24.65
CA ARG A 140 -19.48 -13.62 -24.47
C ARG A 140 -20.71 -12.80 -24.85
N GLU A 141 -20.70 -11.49 -24.66
CA GLU A 141 -21.72 -10.58 -25.20
C GLU A 141 -21.78 -10.61 -26.74
N GLY A 142 -20.71 -11.06 -27.40
CA GLY A 142 -20.67 -11.27 -28.85
C GLY A 142 -21.46 -12.48 -29.36
N ARG A 143 -21.96 -13.35 -28.48
CA ARG A 143 -22.81 -14.51 -28.84
C ARG A 143 -24.14 -14.02 -29.44
N ARG A 144 -24.72 -14.81 -30.36
CA ARG A 144 -25.91 -14.41 -31.13
C ARG A 144 -27.03 -15.44 -31.02
N GLY A 145 -28.27 -14.97 -31.19
CA GLY A 145 -29.45 -15.82 -31.23
C GLY A 145 -29.66 -16.62 -29.94
N CYS A 146 -29.99 -17.90 -30.07
CA CYS A 146 -30.24 -18.80 -28.95
C CYS A 146 -29.00 -19.11 -28.10
N GLU A 147 -27.80 -18.77 -28.60
CA GLU A 147 -26.53 -19.01 -27.91
C GLU A 147 -26.17 -17.92 -26.90
N LEU A 148 -26.87 -16.77 -26.93
CA LEU A 148 -26.75 -15.71 -25.94
C LEU A 148 -27.55 -16.10 -24.69
N VAL A 149 -26.92 -16.88 -23.83
CA VAL A 149 -27.52 -17.43 -22.60
C VAL A 149 -26.76 -16.91 -21.39
N VAL A 150 -27.49 -16.52 -20.34
CA VAL A 150 -26.90 -16.29 -19.02
C VAL A 150 -26.65 -17.66 -18.39
N ASP A 151 -25.39 -18.08 -18.36
CA ASP A 151 -24.99 -19.38 -17.86
C ASP A 151 -24.09 -19.26 -16.60
N PRO A 152 -23.67 -20.38 -15.99
CA PRO A 152 -22.78 -20.35 -14.83
C PRO A 152 -21.44 -19.65 -15.10
N VAL A 153 -20.96 -19.57 -16.34
CA VAL A 153 -19.72 -18.86 -16.67
C VAL A 153 -19.93 -17.35 -16.53
N ASP A 154 -21.02 -16.81 -17.06
CA ASP A 154 -21.33 -15.38 -16.92
C ASP A 154 -21.50 -14.98 -15.46
N GLU A 155 -22.12 -15.83 -14.64
CA GLU A 155 -22.25 -15.59 -13.20
C GLU A 155 -20.88 -15.58 -12.49
N GLN A 156 -19.99 -16.53 -12.80
CA GLN A 156 -18.68 -16.59 -12.16
C GLN A 156 -17.76 -15.45 -12.62
N LEU A 157 -17.78 -15.08 -13.90
CA LEU A 157 -17.01 -13.94 -14.41
C LEU A 157 -17.47 -12.61 -13.79
N LYS A 158 -18.79 -12.40 -13.62
CA LYS A 158 -19.32 -11.21 -12.92
C LYS A 158 -18.88 -11.19 -11.46
N LYS A 159 -18.98 -12.32 -10.75
CA LYS A 159 -18.48 -12.45 -9.37
C LYS A 159 -16.99 -12.18 -9.26
N GLU A 160 -16.19 -12.63 -10.23
CA GLU A 160 -14.75 -12.37 -10.31
C GLU A 160 -14.45 -10.88 -10.47
N VAL A 161 -15.11 -10.18 -11.40
CA VAL A 161 -14.98 -8.73 -11.59
C VAL A 161 -15.37 -7.96 -10.33
N GLU A 162 -16.53 -8.28 -9.73
CA GLU A 162 -16.99 -7.64 -8.50
C GLU A 162 -16.04 -7.90 -7.32
N LEU A 163 -15.52 -9.13 -7.18
CA LEU A 163 -14.56 -9.46 -6.14
C LEU A 163 -13.26 -8.69 -6.33
N ILE A 164 -12.71 -8.63 -7.55
CA ILE A 164 -11.50 -7.88 -7.84
C ILE A 164 -11.71 -6.39 -7.49
N GLY A 165 -12.84 -5.79 -7.87
CA GLY A 165 -13.15 -4.41 -7.52
C GLY A 165 -13.19 -4.17 -6.00
N ARG A 166 -13.79 -5.10 -5.22
CA ARG A 166 -13.78 -5.02 -3.75
C ARG A 166 -12.37 -5.17 -3.18
N VAL A 167 -11.58 -6.09 -3.70
CA VAL A 167 -10.17 -6.30 -3.29
C VAL A 167 -9.36 -5.03 -3.52
N GLN A 168 -9.50 -4.41 -4.70
CA GLN A 168 -8.82 -3.15 -5.03
C GLN A 168 -9.17 -2.04 -4.03
N GLN A 169 -10.45 -1.89 -3.71
CA GLN A 169 -10.91 -0.90 -2.73
C GLN A 169 -10.33 -1.14 -1.33
N VAL A 170 -10.34 -2.39 -0.85
CA VAL A 170 -9.82 -2.73 0.48
C VAL A 170 -8.31 -2.52 0.54
N LEU A 171 -7.55 -2.95 -0.48
CA LEU A 171 -6.11 -2.72 -0.55
C LEU A 171 -5.78 -1.23 -0.58
N GLN A 172 -6.50 -0.42 -1.37
CA GLN A 172 -6.31 1.03 -1.41
C GLN A 172 -6.54 1.67 -0.03
N GLN A 173 -7.61 1.29 0.67
CA GLN A 173 -7.87 1.81 2.02
C GLN A 173 -6.75 1.48 3.01
N HIS A 174 -6.15 0.29 2.93
CA HIS A 174 -5.02 -0.08 3.77
C HIS A 174 -3.75 0.70 3.40
N ILE A 175 -3.51 0.96 2.12
CA ILE A 175 -2.39 1.78 1.63
C ILE A 175 -2.53 3.21 2.15
N ASP A 176 -3.72 3.79 2.09
CA ASP A 176 -3.99 5.15 2.57
C ASP A 176 -3.77 5.24 4.10
N LYS A 177 -4.29 4.28 4.87
CA LYS A 177 -4.06 4.20 6.32
C LYS A 177 -2.57 4.05 6.67
N ALA A 178 -1.83 3.24 5.93
CA ALA A 178 -0.39 3.07 6.12
C ALA A 178 0.36 4.37 5.84
N PHE A 179 -0.05 5.12 4.81
CA PHE A 179 0.53 6.43 4.51
C PHE A 179 0.27 7.44 5.63
N GLU A 180 -0.96 7.52 6.13
CA GLU A 180 -1.30 8.39 7.27
C GLU A 180 -0.47 8.04 8.51
N GLN A 181 -0.32 6.74 8.80
CA GLN A 181 0.47 6.29 9.95
C GLN A 181 1.98 6.57 9.78
N LEU A 182 2.51 6.50 8.57
CA LEU A 182 3.89 6.93 8.28
C LEU A 182 4.09 8.42 8.60
N CYS A 183 3.11 9.28 8.31
CA CYS A 183 3.16 10.70 8.67
C CYS A 183 3.19 10.89 10.20
N VAL A 184 2.41 10.11 10.95
CA VAL A 184 2.42 10.15 12.43
C VAL A 184 3.78 9.73 12.99
N LEU A 185 4.35 8.63 12.49
CA LEU A 185 5.69 8.18 12.88
C LEU A 185 6.77 9.22 12.53
N GLN A 186 6.66 9.87 11.37
CA GLN A 186 7.59 10.91 10.94
C GLN A 186 7.55 12.14 11.86
N GLU A 187 6.36 12.55 12.32
CA GLU A 187 6.21 13.64 13.30
C GLU A 187 6.82 13.26 14.65
N ALA A 188 6.51 12.06 15.17
CA ALA A 188 7.12 11.56 16.41
C ALA A 188 8.66 11.52 16.32
N ARG A 189 9.19 11.07 15.18
CA ARG A 189 10.63 11.08 14.87
C ARG A 189 11.21 12.48 14.87
N HIS A 190 10.51 13.47 14.31
CA HIS A 190 10.96 14.86 14.32
C HIS A 190 11.03 15.42 15.75
N GLN A 191 10.03 15.16 16.58
CA GLN A 191 9.99 15.58 17.99
C GLN A 191 11.14 14.96 18.80
N LEU A 192 11.39 13.66 18.62
CA LEU A 192 12.54 12.97 19.23
C LEU A 192 13.87 13.59 18.80
N THR A 193 14.03 13.89 17.52
CA THR A 193 15.26 14.50 16.97
C THR A 193 15.50 15.90 17.54
N SER A 194 14.44 16.71 17.65
CA SER A 194 14.52 18.04 18.24
C SER A 194 14.93 17.98 19.72
N ASP A 195 14.34 17.07 20.49
CA ASP A 195 14.71 16.88 21.89
C ASP A 195 16.15 16.36 22.03
N LEU A 196 16.55 15.41 21.18
CA LEU A 196 17.91 14.87 21.14
C LEU A 196 18.96 15.97 20.87
N GLN A 197 18.68 16.89 19.94
CA GLN A 197 19.56 18.03 19.67
C GLN A 197 19.69 18.92 20.92
N ASN A 198 18.57 19.26 21.56
CA ASN A 198 18.58 20.06 22.78
C ASN A 198 19.39 19.38 23.91
N LYS A 199 19.27 18.05 24.07
CA LYS A 199 20.06 17.29 25.06
C LYS A 199 21.55 17.28 24.72
N THR A 200 21.91 17.17 23.44
CA THR A 200 23.30 17.22 22.98
C THR A 200 23.92 18.59 23.23
N ASP A 201 23.25 19.67 22.83
CA ASP A 201 23.72 21.03 23.07
C ASP A 201 23.85 21.33 24.58
N THR A 202 22.91 20.84 25.39
CA THR A 202 22.97 20.97 26.85
C THR A 202 24.18 20.25 27.44
N LEU A 203 24.48 19.04 26.98
CA LEU A 203 25.67 18.29 27.42
C LEU A 203 26.96 19.02 27.06
N ASP A 204 27.07 19.55 25.85
CA ASP A 204 28.25 20.28 25.41
C ASP A 204 28.50 21.52 26.28
N ILE A 205 27.43 22.26 26.61
CA ILE A 205 27.50 23.41 27.53
C ILE A 205 27.91 22.96 28.94
N ASP A 206 27.23 21.96 29.50
CA ASP A 206 27.47 21.53 30.88
C ASP A 206 28.86 20.90 31.06
N MET A 207 29.33 20.09 30.09
CA MET A 207 30.70 19.55 30.08
C MET A 207 31.74 20.66 29.95
N SER A 208 31.49 21.66 29.09
CA SER A 208 32.35 22.82 28.98
C SER A 208 32.42 23.58 30.30
N CYS A 209 31.28 23.80 30.97
CA CYS A 209 31.23 24.42 32.29
C CYS A 209 31.99 23.63 33.36
N LEU A 210 31.86 22.30 33.38
CA LEU A 210 32.58 21.43 34.32
C LEU A 210 34.10 21.46 34.10
N SER A 211 34.55 21.69 32.86
CA SER A 211 35.97 21.78 32.52
C SER A 211 36.64 23.11 32.92
N LEU A 212 35.86 24.14 33.23
CA LEU A 212 36.39 25.45 33.60
C LEU A 212 37.06 25.40 34.97
N THR A 213 38.20 26.07 35.09
CA THR A 213 38.93 26.25 36.35
C THR A 213 39.20 27.72 36.58
N THR A 214 39.61 28.10 37.79
CA THR A 214 39.98 29.49 38.12
C THR A 214 41.16 30.04 37.31
N LYS A 215 41.89 29.16 36.59
CA LYS A 215 43.02 29.52 35.72
C LYS A 215 42.63 29.59 34.24
N SER A 216 41.39 29.23 33.89
CA SER A 216 40.93 29.23 32.50
C SER A 216 40.86 30.65 31.94
N PRO A 217 41.38 30.92 30.73
CA PRO A 217 41.47 32.29 30.18
C PRO A 217 40.11 32.90 29.80
N GLN A 218 39.06 32.07 29.76
CA GLN A 218 37.71 32.40 29.28
C GLN A 218 36.80 32.97 30.38
N ILE A 219 37.21 32.87 31.65
CA ILE A 219 36.38 33.28 32.79
C ILE A 219 36.35 34.81 32.89
N SER A 220 35.18 35.37 33.19
CA SER A 220 34.97 36.81 33.32
C SER A 220 33.73 37.13 34.15
N LEU A 221 33.71 38.31 34.78
CA LEU A 221 32.53 38.78 35.51
C LEU A 221 31.40 39.12 34.52
N LYS A 222 30.23 38.51 34.72
CA LYS A 222 29.07 38.69 33.84
C LYS A 222 28.12 39.74 34.41
N ILE A 223 27.44 40.46 33.51
CA ILE A 223 26.39 41.41 33.88
C ILE A 223 25.13 40.62 34.25
N ASN A 224 24.57 40.89 35.44
CA ASN A 224 23.38 40.25 35.98
C ASN A 224 23.40 38.70 35.85
N PRO A 225 24.34 38.02 36.55
CA PRO A 225 24.53 36.57 36.41
C PRO A 225 23.41 35.75 37.07
N THR A 226 22.67 36.33 38.01
CA THR A 226 21.57 35.67 38.73
C THR A 226 20.21 35.84 38.04
N ARG A 227 20.20 36.23 36.76
CA ARG A 227 18.96 36.37 35.99
C ARG A 227 18.37 34.99 35.68
N ILE A 228 17.05 34.89 35.72
CA ILE A 228 16.31 33.72 35.25
C ILE A 228 15.66 34.11 33.92
N PRO A 229 16.05 33.49 32.79
CA PRO A 229 15.42 33.75 31.51
C PRO A 229 13.91 33.44 31.55
N SER A 230 13.10 34.27 30.90
CA SER A 230 11.67 33.98 30.71
C SER A 230 11.48 32.68 29.93
N GLY A 231 10.54 31.83 30.36
CA GLY A 231 10.32 30.51 29.75
C GLY A 231 11.25 29.40 30.24
N SER A 232 11.99 29.62 31.33
CA SER A 232 12.79 28.56 31.97
C SER A 232 11.90 27.44 32.51
N SER A 233 12.23 26.19 32.20
CA SER A 233 11.53 25.00 32.71
C SER A 233 12.11 24.52 34.04
N THR A 234 11.27 23.82 34.80
CA THR A 234 11.67 23.08 35.99
C THR A 234 12.29 21.72 35.62
N PRO A 235 13.11 21.12 36.50
CA PRO A 235 13.64 19.77 36.28
C PRO A 235 12.54 18.72 36.05
N GLN A 236 11.39 18.89 36.70
CA GLN A 236 10.22 18.03 36.55
C GLN A 236 9.64 18.15 35.14
N GLU A 237 9.40 19.38 34.65
CA GLU A 237 8.90 19.62 33.30
C GLU A 237 9.88 19.11 32.23
N TRP A 238 11.18 19.32 32.43
CA TRP A 238 12.23 18.79 31.54
C TRP A 238 12.20 17.27 31.45
N HIS A 239 12.06 16.58 32.58
CA HIS A 239 11.97 15.12 32.62
C HIS A 239 10.69 14.62 31.94
N GLN A 240 9.56 15.25 32.26
CA GLN A 240 8.26 14.91 31.67
C GLN A 240 8.23 15.11 30.16
N PHE A 241 8.91 16.13 29.63
CA PHE A 241 8.99 16.39 28.20
C PHE A 241 9.64 15.24 27.44
N SER A 242 10.83 14.79 27.87
CA SER A 242 11.51 13.67 27.22
C SER A 242 10.77 12.34 27.42
N GLN A 243 10.17 12.13 28.60
CA GLN A 243 9.32 10.97 28.86
C GLN A 243 8.10 10.94 27.93
N TYR A 244 7.44 12.08 27.73
CA TYR A 244 6.29 12.23 26.85
C TYR A 244 6.66 11.89 25.41
N ASN A 245 7.76 12.45 24.89
CA ASN A 245 8.19 12.19 23.50
C ASN A 245 8.45 10.70 23.26
N VAL A 246 9.11 10.02 24.20
CA VAL A 246 9.35 8.56 24.12
C VAL A 246 8.03 7.78 24.18
N ALA A 247 7.12 8.13 25.10
CA ALA A 247 5.84 7.44 25.24
C ALA A 247 4.96 7.62 23.99
N HIS A 248 4.92 8.83 23.44
CA HIS A 248 4.17 9.14 22.23
C HIS A 248 4.70 8.38 21.01
N ALA A 249 6.03 8.32 20.85
CA ALA A 249 6.65 7.52 19.81
C ALA A 249 6.37 6.03 19.96
N GLN A 250 6.37 5.50 21.18
CA GLN A 250 6.03 4.10 21.44
C GLN A 250 4.58 3.79 21.07
N GLU A 251 3.63 4.65 21.43
CA GLU A 251 2.23 4.49 21.06
C GLU A 251 2.04 4.50 19.54
N ALA A 252 2.72 5.40 18.82
CA ALA A 252 2.69 5.44 17.36
C ALA A 252 3.27 4.15 16.73
N MET A 253 4.35 3.59 17.29
CA MET A 253 4.91 2.32 16.85
C MET A 253 3.95 1.14 17.11
N ASP A 254 3.29 1.10 18.27
CA ASP A 254 2.35 0.02 18.61
C ASP A 254 1.14 0.01 17.65
N VAL A 255 0.61 1.19 17.30
CA VAL A 255 -0.45 1.34 16.29
C VAL A 255 0.04 0.90 14.90
N SER A 256 1.27 1.25 14.54
CA SER A 256 1.88 0.83 13.27
C SER A 256 2.03 -0.69 13.19
N GLN A 257 2.49 -1.33 14.26
CA GLN A 257 2.66 -2.78 14.30
C GLN A 257 1.32 -3.50 14.11
N GLN A 258 0.26 -3.07 14.81
CA GLN A 258 -1.09 -3.63 14.65
C GLN A 258 -1.59 -3.46 13.21
N LEU A 259 -1.39 -2.28 12.62
CA LEU A 259 -1.76 -2.02 11.24
C LEU A 259 -1.03 -2.96 10.27
N ARG A 260 0.28 -3.21 10.46
CA ARG A 260 1.03 -4.15 9.62
C ARG A 260 0.52 -5.59 9.73
N GLU A 261 0.18 -6.03 10.94
CA GLU A 261 -0.40 -7.35 11.18
C GLU A 261 -1.75 -7.50 10.46
N ASP A 262 -2.64 -6.51 10.60
CA ASP A 262 -3.94 -6.46 9.92
C ASP A 262 -3.81 -6.43 8.40
N MET A 263 -2.87 -5.64 7.87
CA MET A 263 -2.59 -5.56 6.43
C MET A 263 -2.09 -6.88 5.88
N SER A 264 -1.17 -7.55 6.58
CA SER A 264 -0.63 -8.85 6.18
C SER A 264 -1.73 -9.92 6.17
N LEU A 265 -2.55 -9.99 7.23
CA LEU A 265 -3.66 -10.91 7.32
C LEU A 265 -4.70 -10.66 6.23
N THR A 266 -5.10 -9.41 6.04
CA THR A 266 -6.08 -9.02 5.02
C THR A 266 -5.59 -9.37 3.62
N ARG A 267 -4.33 -9.06 3.29
CA ARG A 267 -3.74 -9.41 2.00
C ARG A 267 -3.77 -10.92 1.75
N ALA A 268 -3.42 -11.74 2.74
CA ALA A 268 -3.49 -13.19 2.63
C ALA A 268 -4.94 -13.70 2.43
N GLN A 269 -5.91 -13.12 3.15
CA GLN A 269 -7.32 -13.45 2.98
C GLN A 269 -7.84 -13.09 1.59
N LEU A 270 -7.53 -11.89 1.09
CA LEU A 270 -7.95 -11.43 -0.23
C LEU A 270 -7.32 -12.29 -1.34
N GLN A 271 -6.04 -12.64 -1.21
CA GLN A 271 -5.37 -13.56 -2.14
C GLN A 271 -6.08 -14.92 -2.21
N ASN A 272 -6.41 -15.50 -1.05
CA ASN A 272 -7.14 -16.77 -0.99
C ASN A 272 -8.54 -16.66 -1.63
N GLN A 273 -9.25 -15.55 -1.44
CA GLN A 273 -10.55 -15.31 -2.07
C GLN A 273 -10.43 -15.21 -3.60
N LEU A 274 -9.43 -14.47 -4.09
CA LEU A 274 -9.16 -14.35 -5.52
C LEU A 274 -8.83 -15.71 -6.15
N GLU A 275 -7.96 -16.50 -5.51
CA GLU A 275 -7.63 -17.85 -6.00
C GLU A 275 -8.84 -18.78 -6.01
N ALA A 276 -9.67 -18.75 -4.97
CA ALA A 276 -10.88 -19.56 -4.90
C ALA A 276 -11.86 -19.18 -6.02
N GLN A 277 -12.07 -17.88 -6.25
CA GLN A 277 -12.95 -17.39 -7.30
C GLN A 277 -12.38 -17.72 -8.70
N TRP A 278 -11.09 -17.55 -8.92
CA TRP A 278 -10.42 -17.90 -10.17
C TRP A 278 -10.61 -19.39 -10.51
N ARG A 279 -10.42 -20.29 -9.53
CA ARG A 279 -10.66 -21.73 -9.70
C ARG A 279 -12.13 -22.03 -10.03
N ALA A 280 -13.07 -21.32 -9.42
CA ALA A 280 -14.49 -21.48 -9.68
C ALA A 280 -14.87 -21.06 -11.12
N THR A 281 -14.38 -19.90 -11.59
CA THR A 281 -14.56 -19.43 -12.97
C THR A 281 -13.96 -20.43 -13.97
N GLU A 282 -12.74 -20.87 -13.71
CA GLU A 282 -12.03 -21.78 -14.61
C GLU A 282 -12.73 -23.15 -14.73
N PHE A 283 -13.25 -23.67 -13.61
CA PHE A 283 -14.07 -24.87 -13.63
C PHE A 283 -15.36 -24.68 -14.44
N ALA A 284 -16.05 -23.55 -14.25
CA ALA A 284 -17.27 -23.24 -15.01
C ALA A 284 -17.00 -23.15 -16.51
N LEU A 285 -15.91 -22.49 -16.92
CA LEU A 285 -15.48 -22.36 -18.32
C LEU A 285 -15.23 -23.73 -18.96
N ARG A 286 -14.40 -24.57 -18.33
CA ARG A 286 -14.10 -25.92 -18.86
C ARG A 286 -15.35 -26.77 -18.99
N LYS A 287 -16.21 -26.74 -17.97
CA LYS A 287 -17.48 -27.49 -17.99
C LYS A 287 -18.40 -27.01 -19.10
N ARG A 288 -18.53 -25.69 -19.29
CA ARG A 288 -19.37 -25.13 -20.36
C ARG A 288 -18.81 -25.44 -21.74
N ASN A 289 -17.51 -25.26 -21.94
CA ASN A 289 -16.83 -25.58 -23.20
C ASN A 289 -17.06 -27.04 -23.60
N HIS A 290 -16.93 -27.98 -22.66
CA HIS A 290 -17.24 -29.39 -22.92
C HIS A 290 -18.69 -29.62 -23.36
N HIS A 291 -19.67 -28.98 -22.71
CA HIS A 291 -21.07 -29.09 -23.13
C HIS A 291 -21.32 -28.51 -24.54
N GLU A 292 -20.66 -27.40 -24.90
CA GLU A 292 -20.77 -26.79 -26.23
C GLU A 292 -20.14 -27.71 -27.30
N GLU A 293 -19.01 -28.36 -27.01
CA GLU A 293 -18.38 -29.35 -27.89
C GLU A 293 -19.29 -30.57 -28.12
N GLN A 294 -19.89 -31.10 -27.06
CA GLN A 294 -20.85 -32.21 -27.16
C GLN A 294 -22.07 -31.84 -28.01
N ALA A 295 -22.63 -30.63 -27.81
CA ALA A 295 -23.76 -30.16 -28.59
C ALA A 295 -23.41 -29.98 -30.08
N ARG A 296 -22.19 -29.52 -30.39
CA ARG A 296 -21.68 -29.45 -31.77
C ARG A 296 -21.57 -30.84 -32.39
N GLU A 297 -20.93 -31.79 -31.69
CA GLU A 297 -20.70 -33.14 -32.20
C GLU A 297 -22.01 -33.90 -32.45
N GLU A 298 -22.97 -33.79 -31.54
CA GLU A 298 -24.31 -34.34 -31.72
C GLU A 298 -24.99 -33.73 -32.96
N LEU A 299 -24.92 -32.41 -33.14
CA LEU A 299 -25.53 -31.75 -34.29
C LEU A 299 -24.87 -32.16 -35.62
N GLU A 300 -23.54 -32.30 -35.65
CA GLU A 300 -22.81 -32.82 -36.82
C GLU A 300 -23.24 -34.26 -37.15
N TRP A 301 -23.47 -35.09 -36.13
CA TRP A 301 -24.00 -36.44 -36.32
C TRP A 301 -25.43 -36.44 -36.88
N GLN A 302 -26.33 -35.62 -36.33
CA GLN A 302 -27.71 -35.50 -36.80
C GLN A 302 -27.80 -34.98 -38.24
N ILE A 303 -26.95 -34.02 -38.61
CA ILE A 303 -26.85 -33.51 -39.99
C ILE A 303 -26.48 -34.65 -40.93
N LYS A 304 -25.41 -35.40 -40.61
CA LYS A 304 -24.98 -36.54 -41.44
C LYS A 304 -26.08 -37.60 -41.59
N LYS A 305 -26.78 -37.93 -40.51
CA LYS A 305 -27.89 -38.89 -40.55
C LYS A 305 -29.06 -38.40 -41.40
N THR A 306 -29.35 -37.10 -41.35
CA THR A 306 -30.39 -36.49 -42.18
C THR A 306 -29.98 -36.45 -43.65
N GLU A 307 -28.71 -36.24 -43.97
CA GLU A 307 -28.17 -36.32 -45.35
C GLU A 307 -28.27 -37.75 -45.92
N ASP A 308 -27.93 -38.77 -45.12
CA ASP A 308 -28.09 -40.18 -45.49
C ASP A 308 -29.58 -40.47 -45.84
N GLU A 309 -30.51 -40.09 -44.95
CA GLU A 309 -31.96 -40.30 -45.13
C GLU A 309 -32.53 -39.48 -46.30
N MET A 310 -32.02 -38.26 -46.54
CA MET A 310 -32.39 -37.46 -47.70
C MET A 310 -32.00 -38.16 -49.00
N THR A 311 -30.84 -38.82 -49.04
CA THR A 311 -30.36 -39.57 -50.20
C THR A 311 -31.24 -40.80 -50.46
N GLU A 312 -31.60 -41.54 -49.41
CA GLU A 312 -32.57 -42.66 -49.49
C GLU A 312 -33.92 -42.18 -50.04
N MET A 313 -34.47 -41.08 -49.50
CA MET A 313 -35.74 -40.50 -49.95
C MET A 313 -35.69 -39.99 -51.40
N GLU A 314 -34.55 -39.46 -51.85
CA GLU A 314 -34.33 -39.06 -53.24
C GLU A 314 -34.35 -40.27 -54.18
N ASN A 315 -33.74 -41.39 -53.78
CA ASN A 315 -33.79 -42.65 -54.52
C ASN A 315 -35.23 -43.20 -54.59
N ASP A 316 -35.98 -43.15 -53.49
CA ASP A 316 -37.39 -43.55 -53.46
C ASP A 316 -38.26 -42.69 -54.39
N VAL A 317 -38.05 -41.37 -54.41
CA VAL A 317 -38.74 -40.46 -55.33
C VAL A 317 -38.44 -40.81 -56.79
N GLN A 318 -37.18 -41.11 -57.12
CA GLN A 318 -36.80 -41.55 -58.47
C GLN A 318 -37.42 -42.90 -58.84
N GLY A 319 -37.42 -43.86 -57.91
CA GLY A 319 -38.03 -45.17 -58.09
C GLY A 319 -39.53 -45.08 -58.32
N LEU A 320 -40.24 -44.30 -57.50
CA LEU A 320 -41.68 -44.06 -57.63
C LEU A 320 -42.04 -43.38 -58.95
N ASP A 321 -41.24 -42.42 -59.42
CA ASP A 321 -41.45 -41.78 -60.72
C ASP A 321 -41.24 -42.79 -61.87
N ALA A 322 -40.17 -43.59 -61.82
CA ALA A 322 -39.91 -44.63 -62.81
C ALA A 322 -41.05 -45.68 -62.88
N ASP A 323 -41.53 -46.13 -61.72
CA ASP A 323 -42.68 -47.04 -61.63
C ASP A 323 -43.96 -46.39 -62.19
N LEU A 324 -44.19 -45.12 -61.90
CA LEU A 324 -45.32 -44.35 -62.43
C LEU A 324 -45.27 -44.28 -63.96
N GLN A 325 -44.09 -44.04 -64.56
CA GLN A 325 -43.91 -44.06 -66.01
C GLN A 325 -44.16 -45.45 -66.59
N ALA A 326 -43.62 -46.50 -65.96
CA ALA A 326 -43.80 -47.88 -66.39
C ALA A 326 -45.29 -48.32 -66.36
N LYS A 327 -46.03 -47.96 -65.30
CA LYS A 327 -47.48 -48.22 -65.23
C LYS A 327 -48.27 -47.38 -66.21
N SER A 328 -47.89 -46.13 -66.46
CA SER A 328 -48.52 -45.28 -67.48
C SER A 328 -48.33 -45.85 -68.89
N ALA A 329 -47.16 -46.41 -69.20
CA ALA A 329 -46.90 -47.11 -70.45
C ALA A 329 -47.76 -48.38 -70.58
N SER A 330 -47.91 -49.14 -69.48
CA SER A 330 -48.78 -50.33 -69.43
C SER A 330 -50.26 -49.97 -69.65
N LEU A 331 -50.72 -48.88 -69.03
CA LEU A 331 -52.07 -48.35 -69.21
C LEU A 331 -52.31 -47.92 -70.67
N LYS A 332 -51.35 -47.23 -71.28
CA LYS A 332 -51.40 -46.85 -72.70
C LYS A 332 -51.52 -48.07 -73.61
N LEU A 333 -50.79 -49.15 -73.31
CA LEU A 333 -50.91 -50.41 -74.04
C LEU A 333 -52.31 -51.01 -73.90
N ALA A 334 -52.85 -51.07 -72.69
CA ALA A 334 -54.20 -51.60 -72.44
C ALA A 334 -55.28 -50.77 -73.16
N HIS A 335 -55.21 -49.43 -73.09
CA HIS A 335 -56.08 -48.52 -73.86
C HIS A 335 -56.00 -48.78 -75.37
N THR A 336 -54.78 -48.90 -75.91
CA THR A 336 -54.58 -49.13 -77.35
C THR A 336 -55.16 -50.48 -77.78
N ARG A 337 -54.99 -51.52 -76.95
CA ARG A 337 -55.59 -52.85 -77.19
C ARG A 337 -57.12 -52.80 -77.17
N LEU A 338 -57.71 -52.08 -76.21
CA LEU A 338 -59.17 -51.89 -76.14
C LEU A 338 -59.71 -51.13 -77.35
N GLU A 339 -59.05 -50.04 -77.75
CA GLU A 339 -59.43 -49.23 -78.92
C GLU A 339 -59.35 -50.04 -80.21
N ASN A 340 -58.25 -50.77 -80.44
CA ASN A 340 -58.12 -51.59 -81.64
C ASN A 340 -59.22 -52.66 -81.75
N ARG A 341 -59.71 -53.18 -80.62
CA ARG A 341 -60.77 -54.18 -80.57
C ARG A 341 -62.17 -53.62 -80.87
N THR A 342 -62.38 -52.31 -80.91
CA THR A 342 -63.64 -51.68 -81.33
C THR A 342 -63.84 -51.72 -82.86
N ASN A 343 -62.75 -51.88 -83.62
CA ASN A 343 -62.76 -51.98 -85.07
C ASN A 343 -63.14 -53.38 -85.61
N ARG A 344 -63.53 -54.32 -84.75
CA ARG A 344 -63.93 -55.67 -85.15
C ARG A 344 -65.27 -55.62 -85.91
N PRO A 345 -65.39 -56.24 -87.10
CA PRO A 345 -66.61 -56.15 -87.91
C PRO A 345 -67.72 -57.11 -87.45
N GLY A 346 -68.98 -56.69 -87.60
CA GLY A 346 -70.15 -57.57 -87.50
C GLY A 346 -70.32 -58.26 -86.13
N MET A 347 -70.57 -59.57 -86.15
CA MET A 347 -70.81 -60.39 -84.95
C MET A 347 -69.54 -60.60 -84.10
N ASP A 348 -68.35 -60.37 -84.65
CA ASP A 348 -67.07 -60.48 -83.93
C ASP A 348 -66.81 -59.28 -83.00
N LEU A 349 -67.66 -58.24 -83.03
CA LEU A 349 -67.72 -57.17 -82.03
C LEU A 349 -68.35 -57.67 -80.73
N CYS A 350 -67.79 -58.75 -80.20
CA CYS A 350 -68.25 -59.44 -79.01
C CYS A 350 -67.50 -58.95 -77.76
N ARG A 351 -68.23 -58.85 -76.64
CA ARG A 351 -67.66 -58.66 -75.30
C ARG A 351 -67.24 -60.02 -74.72
N ASP A 352 -66.11 -60.49 -75.21
CA ASP A 352 -65.49 -61.75 -74.78
C ASP A 352 -64.69 -61.58 -73.48
N GLU A 353 -64.20 -62.71 -72.94
CA GLU A 353 -63.38 -62.76 -71.73
C GLU A 353 -62.16 -61.84 -71.80
N VAL A 354 -61.53 -61.72 -72.98
CA VAL A 354 -60.37 -60.83 -73.19
C VAL A 354 -60.78 -59.37 -73.08
N GLN A 355 -61.95 -58.98 -73.60
CA GLN A 355 -62.49 -57.63 -73.43
C GLN A 355 -62.72 -57.30 -71.95
N HIS A 356 -63.34 -58.21 -71.20
CA HIS A 356 -63.57 -58.04 -69.76
C HIS A 356 -62.25 -57.97 -68.98
N GLY A 357 -61.27 -58.82 -69.32
CA GLY A 357 -59.93 -58.81 -68.74
C GLY A 357 -59.19 -57.49 -68.95
N LEU A 358 -59.18 -56.96 -70.17
CA LEU A 358 -58.53 -55.67 -70.48
C LEU A 358 -59.20 -54.48 -69.77
N VAL A 359 -60.54 -54.49 -69.62
CA VAL A 359 -61.25 -53.46 -68.85
C VAL A 359 -60.87 -53.51 -67.37
N ASN A 360 -60.77 -54.71 -66.80
CA ASN A 360 -60.32 -54.87 -65.42
C ASN A 360 -58.85 -54.44 -65.23
N GLU A 361 -57.97 -54.77 -66.19
CA GLU A 361 -56.57 -54.35 -66.20
C GLU A 361 -56.46 -52.81 -66.21
N VAL A 362 -57.27 -52.11 -67.01
CA VAL A 362 -57.33 -50.64 -67.02
C VAL A 362 -57.72 -50.09 -65.65
N HIS A 363 -58.83 -50.54 -65.06
CA HIS A 363 -59.26 -50.06 -63.75
C HIS A 363 -58.19 -50.30 -62.66
N GLN A 364 -57.52 -51.45 -62.68
CA GLN A 364 -56.44 -51.77 -61.74
C GLN A 364 -55.21 -50.88 -61.95
N LEU A 365 -54.82 -50.63 -63.20
CA LEU A 365 -53.69 -49.75 -63.54
C LEU A 365 -53.98 -48.30 -63.17
N GLU A 366 -55.20 -47.80 -63.39
CA GLU A 366 -55.64 -46.47 -62.97
C GLU A 366 -55.58 -46.31 -61.45
N ALA A 367 -56.08 -47.29 -60.69
CA ALA A 367 -56.00 -47.30 -59.23
C ALA A 367 -54.55 -47.33 -58.75
N THR A 368 -53.70 -48.15 -59.37
CA THR A 368 -52.26 -48.25 -59.03
C THR A 368 -51.53 -46.94 -59.32
N ILE A 369 -51.79 -46.31 -60.48
CA ILE A 369 -51.21 -45.02 -60.86
C ILE A 369 -51.62 -43.93 -59.87
N LEU A 370 -52.88 -43.91 -59.43
CA LEU A 370 -53.36 -42.94 -58.46
C LEU A 370 -52.67 -43.13 -57.09
N ALA A 371 -52.52 -44.36 -56.63
CA ALA A 371 -51.78 -44.68 -55.41
C ALA A 371 -50.30 -44.27 -55.51
N LEU A 372 -49.62 -44.56 -56.63
CA LEU A 372 -48.23 -44.16 -56.87
C LEU A 372 -48.08 -42.63 -56.88
N LYS A 373 -49.00 -41.90 -57.53
CA LYS A 373 -49.00 -40.42 -57.53
C LYS A 373 -49.14 -39.84 -56.12
N GLN A 374 -50.05 -40.40 -55.31
CA GLN A 374 -50.20 -39.99 -53.92
C GLN A 374 -48.90 -40.22 -53.15
N LYS A 375 -48.31 -41.42 -53.28
CA LYS A 375 -47.09 -41.74 -52.54
C LYS A 375 -45.89 -40.91 -52.96
N LEU A 376 -45.76 -40.63 -54.27
CA LEU A 376 -44.77 -39.71 -54.80
C LEU A 376 -44.92 -38.30 -54.21
N SER A 377 -46.14 -37.79 -54.13
CA SER A 377 -46.41 -36.49 -53.50
C SER A 377 -46.06 -36.47 -52.01
N GLU A 378 -46.36 -37.54 -51.27
CA GLU A 378 -45.99 -37.68 -49.85
C GLU A 378 -44.46 -37.70 -49.67
N ALA A 379 -43.75 -38.47 -50.49
CA ALA A 379 -42.30 -38.57 -50.47
C ALA A 379 -41.62 -37.23 -50.81
N GLN A 380 -42.09 -36.55 -51.86
CA GLN A 380 -41.59 -35.22 -52.25
C GLN A 380 -41.79 -34.18 -51.14
N HIS A 381 -42.96 -34.17 -50.48
CA HIS A 381 -43.22 -33.27 -49.37
C HIS A 381 -42.34 -33.58 -48.16
N SER A 382 -42.14 -34.86 -47.84
CA SER A 382 -41.23 -35.30 -46.77
C SER A 382 -39.79 -34.84 -47.03
N LEU A 383 -39.30 -35.05 -48.26
CA LEU A 383 -37.97 -34.60 -48.69
C LEU A 383 -37.79 -33.09 -48.58
N GLN A 384 -38.79 -32.31 -49.01
CA GLN A 384 -38.75 -30.85 -48.87
C GLN A 384 -38.67 -30.41 -47.40
N LYS A 385 -39.44 -31.05 -46.51
CA LYS A 385 -39.39 -30.78 -45.07
C LYS A 385 -38.02 -31.12 -44.48
N MET A 386 -37.43 -32.24 -44.88
CA MET A 386 -36.07 -32.62 -44.47
C MET A 386 -35.02 -31.62 -44.96
N LYS A 387 -35.10 -31.19 -46.22
CA LYS A 387 -34.21 -30.15 -46.79
C LYS A 387 -34.28 -28.84 -46.00
N LEU A 388 -35.48 -28.41 -45.64
CA LEU A 388 -35.66 -27.21 -44.81
C LEU A 388 -35.05 -27.39 -43.41
N HIS A 389 -35.27 -28.54 -42.78
CA HIS A 389 -34.71 -28.81 -41.45
C HIS A 389 -33.19 -28.92 -41.47
N HIS A 390 -32.62 -29.59 -42.48
CA HIS A 390 -31.19 -29.66 -42.73
C HIS A 390 -30.55 -28.27 -42.87
N TYR A 391 -31.19 -27.37 -43.62
CA TYR A 391 -30.75 -25.98 -43.71
C TYR A 391 -30.69 -25.28 -42.35
N HIS A 392 -31.72 -25.45 -41.51
CA HIS A 392 -31.71 -24.88 -40.16
C HIS A 392 -30.61 -25.48 -39.27
N MET A 393 -30.38 -26.79 -39.36
CA MET A 393 -29.30 -27.44 -38.60
C MET A 393 -27.91 -26.95 -39.03
N LEU A 394 -27.68 -26.73 -40.33
CA LEU A 394 -26.43 -26.15 -40.82
C LEU A 394 -26.20 -24.72 -40.29
N GLN A 395 -27.25 -23.91 -40.23
CA GLN A 395 -27.18 -22.56 -39.66
C GLN A 395 -26.86 -22.61 -38.15
N ASP A 396 -27.51 -23.51 -37.41
CA ASP A 396 -27.25 -23.72 -35.98
C ASP A 396 -25.81 -24.19 -35.74
N LEU A 397 -25.31 -25.12 -36.58
CA LEU A 397 -23.92 -25.59 -36.53
C LEU A 397 -22.91 -24.45 -36.75
N SER A 398 -23.18 -23.56 -37.70
CA SER A 398 -22.34 -22.37 -37.93
C SER A 398 -22.29 -21.50 -36.67
N THR A 399 -23.45 -21.26 -36.04
CA THR A 399 -23.55 -20.45 -34.83
C THR A 399 -22.80 -21.10 -33.65
N LYS A 400 -22.93 -22.42 -33.46
CA LYS A 400 -22.18 -23.17 -32.43
C LYS A 400 -20.66 -23.11 -32.65
N LYS A 401 -20.21 -23.16 -33.90
CA LYS A 401 -18.78 -23.01 -34.24
C LYS A 401 -18.25 -21.61 -33.90
N GLU A 402 -19.05 -20.57 -34.12
CA GLU A 402 -18.71 -19.20 -33.70
C GLU A 402 -18.61 -19.09 -32.18
N VAL A 403 -19.55 -19.66 -31.44
CA VAL A 403 -19.54 -19.67 -29.97
C VAL A 403 -18.30 -20.38 -29.41
N LEU A 404 -17.98 -21.57 -29.93
CA LEU A 404 -16.78 -22.29 -29.52
C LEU A 404 -15.50 -21.50 -29.82
N ASN A 405 -15.46 -20.74 -30.91
CA ASN A 405 -14.33 -19.84 -31.20
C ASN A 405 -14.20 -18.73 -30.15
N LEU A 406 -15.33 -18.12 -29.75
CA LEU A 406 -15.36 -17.10 -28.69
C LEU A 406 -14.90 -17.69 -27.35
N GLU A 407 -15.34 -18.89 -26.98
CA GLU A 407 -14.90 -19.57 -25.76
C GLU A 407 -13.42 -19.91 -25.80
N GLN A 408 -12.91 -20.38 -26.93
CA GLN A 408 -11.48 -20.64 -27.10
C GLN A 408 -10.65 -19.36 -26.93
N ARG A 409 -11.14 -18.23 -27.48
CA ARG A 409 -10.50 -16.93 -27.27
C ARG A 409 -10.53 -16.52 -25.81
N SER A 410 -11.66 -16.69 -25.12
CA SER A 410 -11.80 -16.42 -23.68
C SER A 410 -10.79 -17.24 -22.86
N MET A 411 -10.69 -18.54 -23.12
CA MET A 411 -9.71 -19.41 -22.44
C MET A 411 -8.26 -19.02 -22.77
N ASN A 412 -7.96 -18.66 -24.02
CA ASN A 412 -6.63 -18.20 -24.42
C ASN A 412 -6.26 -16.89 -23.72
N THR A 413 -7.19 -15.92 -23.63
CA THR A 413 -6.97 -14.66 -22.89
C THR A 413 -6.66 -14.95 -21.42
N ARG A 414 -7.33 -15.94 -20.81
CA ARG A 414 -7.08 -16.34 -19.42
C ARG A 414 -5.78 -17.11 -19.22
N ASN A 415 -5.28 -17.85 -20.21
CA ASN A 415 -3.98 -18.51 -20.12
C ASN A 415 -2.83 -17.52 -19.90
N HIS A 416 -2.97 -16.26 -20.35
CA HIS A 416 -1.98 -15.22 -20.05
C HIS A 416 -1.82 -14.97 -18.54
N LEU A 417 -2.89 -15.13 -17.74
CA LEU A 417 -2.82 -15.01 -16.27
C LEU A 417 -1.96 -16.12 -15.63
N THR A 418 -1.89 -17.30 -16.26
CA THR A 418 -1.06 -18.43 -15.79
C THR A 418 0.38 -18.40 -16.34
N SER A 419 0.61 -17.69 -17.44
CA SER A 419 1.94 -17.54 -18.05
C SER A 419 2.77 -16.49 -17.31
N ASP A 420 2.12 -15.45 -16.78
CA ASP A 420 2.79 -14.37 -16.03
C ASP A 420 3.15 -14.74 -14.58
N THR A 421 2.58 -15.81 -14.02
CA THR A 421 3.00 -16.31 -12.69
C THR A 421 4.42 -16.88 -12.67
N GLY A 422 5.11 -16.97 -13.82
CA GLY A 422 6.47 -17.47 -13.96
C GLY A 422 7.53 -16.42 -14.32
N LYS A 423 7.19 -15.13 -14.45
CA LYS A 423 8.17 -14.09 -14.75
C LYS A 423 8.29 -13.10 -13.60
N THR A 424 9.53 -13.02 -13.11
CA THR A 424 10.11 -12.06 -12.18
C THR A 424 9.43 -10.68 -12.20
N PRO A 425 9.23 -10.04 -11.05
CA PRO A 425 8.60 -8.73 -10.99
C PRO A 425 9.41 -7.75 -11.84
N VAL A 426 8.70 -7.05 -12.72
CA VAL A 426 9.21 -5.85 -13.38
C VAL A 426 9.64 -4.90 -12.27
N LEU A 427 10.93 -4.56 -12.25
CA LEU A 427 11.49 -3.47 -11.45
C LEU A 427 10.74 -2.18 -11.82
N LEU A 428 9.75 -1.81 -11.01
CA LEU A 428 9.25 -0.45 -10.97
C LEU A 428 10.41 0.43 -10.52
N VAL A 429 10.85 1.28 -11.44
CA VAL A 429 11.81 2.35 -11.18
C VAL A 429 11.26 3.20 -10.04
N PRO A 430 12.01 3.40 -8.93
CA PRO A 430 11.58 4.32 -7.89
C PRO A 430 11.45 5.72 -8.50
N LEU A 431 10.26 6.31 -8.39
CA LEU A 431 10.13 7.76 -8.55
C LEU A 431 11.05 8.39 -7.51
N ALA A 432 12.06 9.09 -8.00
CA ALA A 432 13.11 9.70 -7.21
C ALA A 432 12.51 10.59 -6.12
N ASN A 433 12.67 10.18 -4.86
CA ASN A 433 12.49 11.06 -3.72
C ASN A 433 13.54 12.16 -3.80
N SER A 434 13.09 13.39 -4.02
CA SER A 434 13.87 14.60 -3.84
C SER A 434 14.16 14.80 -2.34
N SER A 435 15.15 14.08 -1.82
CA SER A 435 15.79 14.42 -0.55
C SER A 435 17.21 14.86 -0.85
N GLY A 436 17.39 16.17 -1.01
CA GLY A 436 18.70 16.80 -1.09
C GLY A 436 19.48 16.54 0.20
N ARG A 437 20.37 15.55 0.19
CA ARG A 437 21.50 15.47 1.11
C ARG A 437 22.78 15.69 0.32
N SER A 438 23.21 16.93 0.31
CA SER A 438 24.55 17.35 -0.10
C SER A 438 25.56 16.81 0.92
N ASN A 439 26.24 15.71 0.60
CA ASN A 439 27.50 15.37 1.27
C ASN A 439 28.63 16.12 0.56
N LEU A 440 28.95 17.31 1.08
CA LEU A 440 30.20 18.00 0.81
C LEU A 440 31.27 17.48 1.79
N GLN A 441 32.15 16.63 1.26
CA GLN A 441 33.61 16.75 1.29
C GLN A 441 34.32 16.89 2.65
N LEU A 442 35.26 15.98 2.91
CA LEU A 442 36.63 16.33 3.29
C LEU A 442 37.58 15.22 2.83
N LEU A 443 38.35 15.56 1.79
CA LEU A 443 39.61 14.91 1.42
C LEU A 443 40.64 15.27 2.50
N ALA A 444 41.36 14.28 3.02
CA ALA A 444 42.58 14.48 3.78
C ALA A 444 43.75 13.92 2.96
N GLU A 445 44.70 14.80 2.65
CA GLU A 445 46.11 14.47 2.42
C GLU A 445 46.78 14.05 3.73
#